data_AF-A0A3L7N5P5-F1
#
_entry.id   AF-A0A3L7N5P5-F1
#
_cell.length_a   1.000
_cell.length_b   1.000
_cell.length_c   1.000
_cell.angle_alpha   90.00
_cell.angle_beta   90.00
_cell.angle_gamma   90.00
#
_symmetry.space_group_name_H-M   'P 1'
#
loop_
_entity.id
_entity.type
_entity.pdbx_description
1 polymer ?
#
loop_
_entity_poly.entity_id
_entity_poly.type
_entity_poly.pdbx_seq_one_letter_code
_entity_poly.pdbx_strand_id
1 'polypeptide(L)' 'MPLLSVNVDHVCTLRQARKGVEPSPLLAATQAELGGADGITVHLREDRRHIQD' A
#
# COMPACT_ATOMS: atom_id res chain seq x y z
N MET A 1 4.45 -5.49 -23.81
CA MET A 1 5.26 -5.71 -22.59
C MET A 1 4.31 -5.94 -21.43
N PRO A 2 4.63 -6.80 -20.45
CA PRO A 2 3.83 -6.92 -19.23
C PRO A 2 3.93 -5.64 -18.40
N LEU A 3 2.88 -5.32 -17.64
CA LEU A 3 2.82 -4.21 -16.69
C LEU A 3 3.01 -4.73 -15.26
N LEU A 4 3.64 -3.94 -14.40
CA LEU A 4 3.84 -4.22 -12.98
C LEU A 4 2.94 -3.31 -12.13
N SER A 5 2.06 -3.92 -11.33
CA SER A 5 1.34 -3.21 -10.26
C SER A 5 1.83 -3.64 -8.89
N VAL A 6 2.20 -2.68 -8.04
CA VAL A 6 2.72 -2.96 -6.69
C VAL A 6 1.57 -2.94 -5.68
N ASN A 7 1.39 -4.04 -4.95
CA ASN A 7 0.43 -4.09 -3.85
C ASN A 7 1.02 -3.46 -2.58
N VAL A 8 0.33 -2.46 -2.00
CA VAL A 8 0.79 -1.73 -0.80
C VAL A 8 0.06 -2.11 0.50
N ASP A 9 -0.74 -3.18 0.51
CA ASP A 9 -1.52 -3.65 1.67
C ASP A 9 -0.62 -3.95 2.90
N HIS A 10 0.58 -4.48 2.66
CA HIS A 10 1.50 -4.85 3.74
C HIS A 10 2.21 -3.65 4.37
N VAL A 11 2.32 -2.52 3.67
CA VAL A 11 2.73 -1.24 4.29
C VAL A 11 1.72 -0.86 5.37
N CYS A 12 0.44 -0.94 5.04
CA CYS A 12 -0.63 -0.71 6.01
C CYS A 12 -0.66 -1.76 7.14
N THR A 13 -0.27 -3.01 6.87
CA THR A 13 -0.17 -4.03 7.92
C THR A 13 0.80 -3.61 9.03
N LEU A 14 1.98 -3.09 8.67
CA LEU A 14 2.96 -2.56 9.63
C LEU A 14 2.39 -1.37 10.42
N ARG A 15 1.71 -0.45 9.72
CA ARG A 15 1.07 0.72 10.34
C ARG A 15 0.00 0.32 11.35
N GLN A 16 -0.93 -0.57 10.96
CA GLN A 16 -2.03 -1.02 11.81
C GLN A 16 -1.55 -1.82 13.02
N ALA A 17 -0.43 -2.57 12.90
CA ALA A 17 0.19 -3.27 14.02
C ALA A 17 0.66 -2.32 15.16
N ARG A 18 0.83 -1.03 14.85
CA ARG A 18 1.21 0.02 15.83
C ARG A 18 0.11 1.04 16.09
N LYS A 19 -1.02 0.95 15.38
CA LYS A 19 -2.10 1.96 15.42
C LYS A 19 -1.56 3.40 15.26
N GLY A 20 -0.50 3.54 14.47
CA GLY A 20 0.17 4.81 14.20
C GLY A 20 -0.13 5.33 12.80
N VAL A 21 0.58 6.38 12.40
CA VAL A 21 0.48 6.94 11.04
C VAL A 21 1.58 6.43 10.10
N GLU A 22 2.64 5.84 10.64
CA GLU A 22 3.77 5.30 9.89
C GLU A 22 3.80 3.76 9.88
N PRO A 23 4.26 3.12 8.79
CA PRO A 23 4.64 3.75 7.52
C PRO A 23 3.43 4.25 6.70
N SER A 24 3.62 5.37 6.00
CA SER A 24 2.59 5.94 5.10
C SER A 24 2.40 5.11 3.82
N PRO A 25 1.20 4.58 3.54
CA PRO A 25 0.92 3.86 2.29
C PRO A 25 0.93 4.79 1.08
N LEU A 26 0.60 6.07 1.25
CA LEU A 26 0.68 7.06 0.17
C LEU A 26 2.13 7.24 -0.27
N LEU A 27 3.05 7.41 0.70
CA LEU A 27 4.47 7.55 0.39
C LEU A 27 5.02 6.29 -0.29
N ALA A 28 4.62 5.10 0.18
CA ALA A 28 5.03 3.84 -0.43
C ALA A 28 4.50 3.68 -1.87
N ALA A 29 3.26 4.09 -2.14
CA ALA A 29 2.70 4.11 -3.49
C ALA A 29 3.49 5.04 -4.41
N THR A 30 3.78 6.26 -3.96
CA THR A 30 4.61 7.21 -4.72
C THR A 30 6.01 6.68 -4.98
N GLN A 31 6.64 6.02 -4.00
CA GLN A 31 7.96 5.41 -4.17
C GLN A 31 7.93 4.23 -5.16
N ALA A 32 6.86 3.44 -5.17
CA ALA A 32 6.69 2.34 -6.12
C ALA A 32 6.56 2.86 -7.56
N GLU A 33 5.77 3.91 -7.80
CA GLU A 33 5.65 4.55 -9.13
C GLU A 33 7.00 5.14 -9.58
N LEU A 34 7.70 5.88 -8.71
CA LEU A 34 9.05 6.39 -8.98
C LEU A 34 10.08 5.27 -9.21
N GLY A 35 9.83 4.08 -8.65
CA GLY A 35 10.61 2.88 -8.85
C GLY A 35 10.31 2.12 -10.14
N GLY A 36 9.37 2.60 -10.96
CA GLY A 36 9.01 2.00 -12.25
C GLY A 36 7.79 1.08 -12.22
N ALA A 37 6.97 1.13 -11.17
CA ALA A 37 5.67 0.48 -11.20
C ALA A 37 4.73 1.20 -12.18
N ASP A 38 3.98 0.44 -12.97
CA ASP A 38 2.95 0.95 -13.89
C ASP A 38 1.63 1.25 -13.17
N GLY A 39 1.48 0.79 -11.92
CA GLY A 39 0.30 1.04 -11.11
C GLY A 39 0.44 0.55 -9.67
N ILE A 40 -0.61 0.83 -8.87
CA ILE A 40 -0.69 0.46 -7.46
C ILE A 40 -1.95 -0.36 -7.22
N THR A 41 -1.79 -1.46 -6.49
CA THR A 41 -2.89 -2.33 -6.08
C THR A 41 -3.16 -2.16 -4.58
N VAL A 42 -4.43 -2.04 -4.23
CA VAL A 42 -4.91 -2.07 -2.84
C VAL A 42 -6.10 -3.00 -2.72
N HIS A 43 -6.24 -3.65 -1.57
CA HIS A 43 -7.43 -4.43 -1.24
C HIS A 43 -8.07 -3.89 0.03
N LEU A 44 -9.16 -3.14 -0.14
CA LEU A 44 -10.03 -2.73 0.96
C LEU A 44 -10.84 -3.93 1.45
N ARG A 45 -10.34 -4.60 2.50
CA ARG A 45 -11.05 -5.70 3.14
C ARG A 45 -12.24 -5.20 3.96
N GLU A 46 -13.28 -6.00 4.07
CA GLU A 46 -14.43 -5.77 4.97
C GLU A 46 -13.97 -5.53 6.42
N ASP A 47 -13.02 -6.33 6.91
CA ASP A 47 -12.48 -6.24 8.27
C ASP A 47 -11.49 -5.09 8.50
N ARG A 48 -11.18 -4.29 7.46
CA ARG A 48 -10.22 -3.16 7.51
C ARG A 48 -8.90 -3.54 8.18
N ARG A 49 -8.42 -4.77 7.96
CA ARG A 49 -7.19 -5.27 8.62
C ARG A 49 -5.94 -4.46 8.26
N HIS A 50 -5.89 -3.89 7.07
CA HIS A 50 -4.76 -3.11 6.56
C HIS A 50 -5.20 -1.77 5.97
N ILE A 51 -5.69 -1.76 4.73
CA ILE A 51 -6.18 -0.54 4.07
C ILE A 51 -7.43 -0.04 4.83
N GLN A 52 -7.48 1.27 5.03
CA GLN A 52 -8.60 1.99 5.64
C GLN A 52 -9.29 2.83 4.55
N ASP A 53 -10.56 3.18 4.80
CA ASP A 53 -11.34 4.15 4.01
C ASP A 53 -10.82 5.59 4.09
#